data_AF-A0A3M1JNR0-F1
#
_entry.id   AF-A0A3M1JNR0-F1
#
_cell.length_a   1.000
_cell.length_b   1.000
_cell.length_c   1.000
_cell.angle_alpha   90.00
_cell.angle_beta   90.00
_cell.angle_gamma   90.00
#
_symmetry.space_group_name_H-M   'P 1'
#
loop_
_entity.id
_entity.type
_entity.pdbx_description
1 polymer ?
#
loop_
_entity_poly.entity_id
_entity_poly.type
_entity_poly.pdbx_seq_one_letter_code
_entity_poly.pdbx_strand_id
1 'polypeptide(L)'
;EKVIHRFDLQRVYQKETLQEALETLDDHFSVEVGDEGQIAISVWDRDQERVAPMANYIAQCLDSINIALTVSDARLNREFIENRLNGIMDSLQVMQDSLVRLMESHNILSLEDQVRTGVEQAAILQGQLIQKEIEYDVARSSTHAKDPKLMLLEKEINSIKQNLEVVFSRQDPTSFFIPKQDIPDLLVQMERIKRKSEYYSQLIEYIGPLYEKAKVDEIRTIPTIQYLDHARRPDKKDKPHRAVLVLVIVGIVGVVTAVGLVARESPSTQPV
;
A
#
# COMPACT_ATOMS: atom_id res chain seq x y z
N GLU A 1 30.91 9.63 6.24
CA GLU A 1 32.02 8.67 6.03
C GLU A 1 32.60 8.67 4.61
N LYS A 2 31.81 8.38 3.56
CA LYS A 2 32.30 8.34 2.16
C LYS A 2 33.12 9.58 1.76
N VAL A 3 32.68 10.77 2.16
CA VAL A 3 33.37 12.05 1.93
C VAL A 3 34.73 12.11 2.63
N ILE A 4 34.80 11.70 3.90
CA ILE A 4 36.05 11.66 4.68
C ILE A 4 37.08 10.76 4.01
N HIS A 5 36.67 9.57 3.57
CA HIS A 5 37.57 8.65 2.90
C HIS A 5 38.04 9.16 1.52
N ARG A 6 37.14 9.76 0.72
CA ARG A 6 37.49 10.26 -0.62
C ARG A 6 38.48 11.42 -0.58
N PHE A 7 38.35 12.31 0.41
CA PHE A 7 39.19 13.50 0.53
C PHE A 7 40.28 13.39 1.61
N ASP A 8 40.45 12.20 2.20
CA ASP A 8 41.40 11.91 3.28
C ASP A 8 41.30 12.92 4.44
N LEU A 9 40.06 13.29 4.81
CA LEU A 9 39.80 14.41 5.72
C LEU A 9 40.32 14.15 7.13
N GLN A 10 40.47 12.89 7.53
CA GLN A 10 41.05 12.55 8.83
C GLN A 10 42.49 13.06 8.95
N ARG A 11 43.30 12.94 7.89
CA ARG A 11 44.65 13.51 7.85
C ARG A 11 44.62 15.03 7.73
N VAL A 12 43.72 15.57 6.90
CA VAL A 12 43.56 17.02 6.70
C VAL A 12 43.20 17.74 8.00
N TYR A 13 42.27 17.18 8.77
CA TYR A 13 41.81 17.73 10.05
C TYR A 13 42.69 17.32 11.23
N GLN A 14 43.70 16.47 11.01
CA GLN A 14 44.62 15.96 12.03
C GLN A 14 43.87 15.33 13.22
N LYS A 15 42.91 14.44 12.90
CA LYS A 15 42.09 13.75 13.91
C LYS A 15 42.52 12.31 14.09
N GLU A 16 42.52 11.84 15.33
CA GLU A 16 42.96 10.49 15.67
C GLU A 16 41.90 9.46 15.31
N THR A 17 40.62 9.82 15.48
CA THR A 17 39.48 8.95 15.21
C THR A 17 38.64 9.41 14.02
N LEU A 18 37.95 8.46 13.37
CA LEU A 18 36.98 8.76 12.32
C LEU A 18 35.82 9.63 12.83
N GLN A 19 35.42 9.43 14.09
CA GLN A 19 34.31 10.15 14.71
C GLN A 19 34.63 11.63 14.90
N GLU A 20 35.82 11.97 15.40
CA GLU A 20 36.26 13.37 15.48
C GLU A 20 36.33 14.06 14.11
N ALA A 21 36.71 13.31 13.08
CA ALA A 21 36.74 13.82 11.71
C ALA A 21 35.31 14.05 11.16
N LEU A 22 34.33 13.24 11.56
CA LEU A 22 32.90 13.45 11.24
C LEU A 22 32.35 14.69 11.92
N GLU A 23 32.59 14.85 13.22
CA GLU A 23 32.16 16.04 13.97
C GLU A 23 32.77 17.31 13.37
N THR A 24 34.06 17.26 13.03
CA THR A 24 34.74 18.39 12.37
C THR A 24 34.18 18.66 10.97
N LEU A 25 33.79 17.62 10.22
CA LEU A 25 33.17 17.81 8.92
C LEU A 25 31.79 18.46 9.08
N ASP A 26 30.99 18.03 10.06
CA ASP A 26 29.65 18.57 10.36
C ASP A 26 29.68 20.08 10.61
N ASP A 27 30.69 20.57 11.34
CA ASP A 27 30.90 22.02 11.55
C ASP A 27 31.29 22.78 10.26
N HIS A 28 31.79 22.08 9.25
CA HIS A 28 32.34 22.63 8.00
C HIS A 28 31.44 22.39 6.77
N PHE A 29 30.21 21.91 6.93
CA PHE A 29 29.21 21.98 5.87
C PHE A 29 27.84 22.37 6.43
N SER A 30 26.98 22.89 5.58
CA SER A 30 25.60 23.24 5.92
C SER A 30 24.68 22.76 4.80
N VAL A 31 23.48 22.34 5.20
CA VAL A 31 22.42 21.97 4.28
C VAL A 31 21.20 22.83 4.60
N GLU A 32 20.75 23.60 3.62
CA GLU A 32 19.54 24.40 3.72
C GLU A 32 18.49 23.84 2.76
N VAL A 33 17.25 23.76 3.22
CA VAL A 33 16.10 23.34 2.42
C VAL A 33 15.23 24.57 2.16
N GLY A 34 15.08 24.94 0.89
CA GLY A 34 14.24 26.04 0.45
C GLY A 34 12.75 25.68 0.44
N ASP A 35 11.90 26.71 0.32
CA ASP A 35 10.43 26.59 0.42
C ASP A 35 9.81 25.70 -0.68
N GLU A 36 10.45 25.61 -1.84
CA GLU A 36 10.01 24.76 -2.95
C GLU A 36 10.80 23.44 -3.03
N GLY A 37 11.50 23.07 -1.95
CA GLY A 37 12.24 21.81 -1.84
C GLY A 37 13.64 21.81 -2.46
N GLN A 38 14.21 22.97 -2.78
CA GLN A 38 15.61 23.06 -3.20
C GLN A 38 16.54 22.71 -2.03
N ILE A 39 17.57 21.92 -2.29
CA ILE A 39 18.59 21.59 -1.28
C ILE A 39 19.88 22.34 -1.64
N ALA A 40 20.26 23.29 -0.81
CA ALA A 40 21.51 24.03 -0.94
C ALA A 40 22.57 23.41 -0.02
N ILE A 41 23.66 22.90 -0.61
CA ILE A 41 24.78 22.30 0.12
C ILE A 41 25.95 23.29 0.09
N SER A 42 26.30 23.81 1.25
CA SER A 42 27.45 24.70 1.44
C SER A 42 28.57 23.96 2.16
N VAL A 43 29.81 24.16 1.70
CA VAL A 43 30.99 23.51 2.27
C VAL A 43 32.08 24.55 2.50
N TRP A 44 32.73 24.47 3.66
CA TRP A 44 33.85 25.33 4.02
C TRP A 44 35.11 24.48 4.20
N ASP A 45 36.20 24.95 3.60
CA ASP A 45 37.52 24.35 3.80
C ASP A 45 38.61 25.43 3.69
N ARG A 46 39.77 25.16 4.29
CA ARG A 46 40.98 25.96 4.15
C ARG A 46 41.53 25.92 2.72
N ASP A 47 41.38 24.78 2.03
CA ASP A 47 41.82 24.60 0.66
C ASP A 47 40.69 24.92 -0.33
N GLN A 48 40.88 25.99 -1.09
CA GLN A 48 39.93 26.49 -2.09
C GLN A 48 39.65 25.47 -3.21
N GLU A 49 40.62 24.62 -3.55
CA GLU A 49 40.48 23.61 -4.61
C GLU A 49 39.65 22.41 -4.14
N ARG A 50 39.56 22.15 -2.82
CA ARG A 50 38.81 21.01 -2.27
C ARG A 50 37.31 21.31 -2.11
N VAL A 51 36.93 22.57 -1.87
CA VAL A 51 35.55 22.96 -1.55
C VAL A 51 34.55 22.51 -2.62
N ALA A 52 34.79 22.85 -3.89
CA ALA A 52 33.84 22.55 -4.96
C ALA A 52 33.73 21.04 -5.28
N PRO A 53 34.83 20.28 -5.43
CA PRO A 53 34.76 18.82 -5.53
C PRO A 53 34.05 18.18 -4.34
N MET A 54 34.26 18.69 -3.12
CA MET A 54 33.65 18.15 -1.91
C MET A 54 32.13 18.36 -1.89
N ALA A 55 31.66 19.58 -2.18
CA ALA A 55 30.23 19.87 -2.29
C ALA A 55 29.55 19.02 -3.38
N ASN A 56 30.13 18.95 -4.58
CA ASN A 56 29.60 18.13 -5.67
C ASN A 56 29.58 16.63 -5.30
N TYR A 57 30.58 16.14 -4.58
CA TYR A 57 30.62 14.74 -4.15
C TYR A 57 29.59 14.42 -3.06
N ILE A 58 29.31 15.36 -2.15
CA ILE A 58 28.22 15.21 -1.17
C ILE A 58 26.88 15.05 -1.90
N ALA A 59 26.61 15.90 -2.90
CA ALA A 59 25.40 15.79 -3.73
C ALA A 59 25.32 14.44 -4.47
N GLN A 60 26.43 13.94 -5.01
CA GLN A 60 26.50 12.60 -5.61
C GLN A 60 26.22 11.49 -4.60
N CYS A 61 26.74 11.62 -3.37
CA CYS A 61 26.45 10.65 -2.32
C CYS A 61 24.96 10.65 -1.97
N LEU A 62 24.35 11.83 -1.86
CA LEU A 62 22.92 11.99 -1.59
C LEU A 62 22.08 11.33 -2.71
N ASP A 63 22.40 11.59 -3.97
CA ASP A 63 21.74 10.96 -5.12
C ASP A 63 21.89 9.43 -5.09
N SER A 64 23.08 8.92 -4.83
CA SER A 64 23.32 7.46 -4.73
C SER A 64 22.50 6.80 -3.62
N ILE A 65 22.35 7.48 -2.47
CA ILE A 65 21.56 6.98 -1.34
C ILE A 65 20.07 7.05 -1.68
N ASN A 66 19.62 8.15 -2.26
CA ASN A 66 18.23 8.34 -2.69
C ASN A 66 17.81 7.26 -3.70
N ILE A 67 18.65 6.98 -4.70
CA ILE A 67 18.44 5.90 -5.66
C ILE A 67 18.34 4.55 -4.94
N ALA A 68 19.28 4.23 -4.05
CA ALA A 68 19.28 2.96 -3.32
C ALA A 68 18.02 2.77 -2.46
N LEU A 69 17.59 3.83 -1.76
CA LEU A 69 16.35 3.83 -0.97
C LEU A 69 15.12 3.66 -1.86
N THR A 70 15.04 4.43 -2.96
CA THR A 70 13.89 4.38 -3.89
C THR A 70 13.75 2.99 -4.53
N VAL A 71 14.86 2.37 -4.94
CA VAL A 71 14.87 1.01 -5.47
C VAL A 71 14.42 0.00 -4.40
N SER A 72 14.91 0.15 -3.16
CA SER A 72 14.49 -0.70 -2.04
C SER A 72 12.99 -0.57 -1.76
N ASP A 73 12.46 0.65 -1.71
CA ASP A 73 11.05 0.91 -1.47
C ASP A 73 10.16 0.37 -2.59
N ALA A 74 10.58 0.56 -3.85
CA ALA A 74 9.87 0.02 -5.01
C ALA A 74 9.84 -1.51 -4.99
N ARG A 75 10.94 -2.15 -4.62
CA ARG A 75 11.01 -3.60 -4.42
C ARG A 75 10.08 -4.09 -3.32
N LEU A 76 10.12 -3.46 -2.13
CA LEU A 76 9.22 -3.81 -1.02
C LEU A 76 7.75 -3.65 -1.41
N ASN A 77 7.41 -2.60 -2.14
CA ASN A 77 6.07 -2.38 -2.66
C ASN A 77 5.64 -3.48 -3.65
N ARG A 78 6.52 -3.87 -4.59
CA ARG A 78 6.25 -4.99 -5.50
C ARG A 78 6.01 -6.29 -4.73
N GLU A 79 6.90 -6.64 -3.80
CA GLU A 79 6.79 -7.85 -2.97
C GLU A 79 5.48 -7.85 -2.15
N PHE A 80 5.08 -6.71 -1.61
CA PHE A 80 3.82 -6.56 -0.90
C PHE A 80 2.60 -6.84 -1.80
N ILE A 81 2.56 -6.23 -3.00
CA ILE A 81 1.46 -6.42 -3.96
C ILE A 81 1.43 -7.87 -4.47
N GLU A 82 2.60 -8.46 -4.74
CA GLU A 82 2.72 -9.86 -5.15
C GLU A 82 2.14 -10.81 -4.11
N ASN A 83 2.54 -10.66 -2.84
CA ASN A 83 2.02 -11.48 -1.75
C ASN A 83 0.51 -11.33 -1.60
N ARG A 84 -0.02 -10.12 -1.79
CA ARG A 84 -1.46 -9.86 -1.78
C ARG A 84 -2.17 -10.56 -2.94
N LEU A 85 -1.62 -10.47 -4.16
CA LEU A 85 -2.17 -11.11 -5.35
C LEU A 85 -2.21 -12.63 -5.18
N ASN A 86 -1.11 -13.24 -4.73
CA ASN A 86 -1.03 -14.68 -4.48
C ASN A 86 -2.07 -15.13 -3.45
N GLY A 87 -2.21 -14.42 -2.31
CA GLY A 87 -3.21 -14.77 -1.32
C GLY A 87 -4.67 -14.67 -1.83
N ILE A 88 -4.93 -13.79 -2.80
CA ILE A 88 -6.24 -13.69 -3.45
C ILE A 88 -6.45 -14.83 -4.44
N MET A 89 -5.42 -15.19 -5.21
CA MET A 89 -5.47 -16.35 -6.11
C MET A 89 -5.71 -17.64 -5.33
N ASP A 90 -5.03 -17.84 -4.21
CA ASP A 90 -5.26 -18.97 -3.30
C ASP A 90 -6.70 -18.96 -2.77
N SER A 91 -7.20 -17.80 -2.35
CA SER A 91 -8.58 -17.66 -1.85
C SER A 91 -9.62 -17.99 -2.94
N LEU A 92 -9.38 -17.54 -4.17
CA LEU A 92 -10.22 -17.86 -5.33
C LEU A 92 -10.22 -19.37 -5.60
N GLN A 93 -9.04 -19.99 -5.61
CA GLN A 93 -8.90 -21.43 -5.80
C GLN A 93 -9.64 -22.21 -4.71
N VAL A 94 -9.53 -21.82 -3.44
CA VAL A 94 -10.29 -22.45 -2.35
C VAL A 94 -11.80 -22.33 -2.56
N MET A 95 -12.30 -21.20 -3.07
CA MET A 95 -13.73 -21.05 -3.40
C MET A 95 -14.15 -21.95 -4.56
N GLN A 96 -13.34 -22.02 -5.62
CA GLN A 96 -13.59 -22.89 -6.78
C GLN A 96 -13.59 -24.37 -6.38
N ASP A 97 -12.59 -24.82 -5.62
CA ASP A 97 -12.51 -26.19 -5.10
C ASP A 97 -13.69 -26.52 -4.18
N SER A 98 -14.15 -25.54 -3.40
CA SER A 98 -15.33 -25.71 -2.54
C SER A 98 -16.61 -25.83 -3.36
N LEU A 99 -16.72 -25.12 -4.49
CA LEU A 99 -17.83 -25.29 -5.43
C LEU A 99 -17.82 -26.68 -6.04
N VAL A 100 -16.64 -27.16 -6.50
CA VAL A 100 -16.48 -28.51 -7.04
C VAL A 100 -16.87 -29.57 -6.01
N ARG A 101 -16.36 -29.48 -4.78
CA ARG A 101 -16.72 -30.42 -3.70
C ARG A 101 -18.20 -30.41 -3.36
N LEU A 102 -18.83 -29.24 -3.36
CA LEU A 102 -20.28 -29.12 -3.14
C LEU A 102 -21.03 -29.83 -4.26
N MET A 103 -20.64 -29.61 -5.52
CA MET A 103 -21.24 -30.28 -6.67
C MET A 103 -21.04 -31.80 -6.62
N GLU A 104 -19.83 -32.28 -6.34
CA GLU A 104 -19.52 -33.71 -6.20
C GLU A 104 -20.34 -34.36 -5.08
N SER A 105 -20.47 -33.71 -3.92
CA SER A 105 -21.21 -34.24 -2.77
C SER A 105 -22.71 -34.44 -3.06
N HIS A 106 -23.26 -33.65 -3.99
CA HIS A 106 -24.65 -33.75 -4.43
C HIS A 106 -24.80 -34.46 -5.78
N ASN A 107 -23.72 -35.05 -6.32
CA ASN A 107 -23.69 -35.74 -7.61
C ASN A 107 -24.10 -34.85 -8.80
N ILE A 108 -23.75 -33.57 -8.70
CA ILE A 108 -24.08 -32.47 -9.62
C ILE A 108 -22.95 -32.29 -10.64
N LEU A 109 -22.65 -33.32 -11.42
CA LEU A 109 -21.49 -33.32 -12.32
C LEU A 109 -21.93 -33.16 -13.80
N SER A 110 -22.54 -32.04 -14.17
CA SER A 110 -22.84 -31.72 -15.58
C SER A 110 -23.14 -30.24 -15.79
N LEU A 111 -22.23 -29.53 -16.48
CA LEU A 111 -22.38 -28.27 -17.22
C LEU A 111 -23.34 -27.20 -16.65
N GLU A 112 -22.70 -26.20 -16.05
CA GLU A 112 -23.16 -25.05 -15.27
C GLU A 112 -24.48 -24.34 -15.70
N ASP A 113 -24.85 -24.37 -16.97
CA ASP A 113 -26.05 -23.68 -17.47
C ASP A 113 -27.33 -24.54 -17.41
N GLN A 114 -27.25 -25.85 -17.65
CA GLN A 114 -28.44 -26.72 -17.63
C GLN A 114 -28.93 -27.00 -16.21
N VAL A 115 -28.02 -27.10 -15.25
CA VAL A 115 -28.33 -27.31 -13.82
C VAL A 115 -28.97 -26.07 -13.22
N ARG A 116 -28.47 -24.87 -13.55
CA ARG A 116 -29.07 -23.62 -13.08
C ARG A 116 -30.52 -23.51 -13.53
N THR A 117 -30.79 -23.73 -14.82
CA THR A 117 -32.15 -23.63 -15.37
C THR A 117 -33.09 -24.70 -14.78
N GLY A 118 -32.62 -25.94 -14.60
CA GLY A 118 -33.44 -27.00 -13.99
C GLY A 118 -33.79 -26.70 -12.52
N VAL A 119 -32.83 -26.19 -11.76
CA VAL A 119 -33.02 -25.85 -10.35
C VAL A 119 -33.89 -24.60 -10.18
N GLU A 120 -33.74 -23.58 -11.03
CA GLU A 120 -34.62 -22.39 -11.06
C GLU A 120 -36.07 -22.78 -11.38
N GLN A 121 -36.28 -23.65 -12.37
CA GLN A 121 -37.62 -24.16 -12.71
C GLN A 121 -38.23 -24.97 -11.56
N ALA A 122 -37.43 -25.81 -10.88
CA ALA A 122 -37.87 -26.55 -9.71
C ALA A 122 -38.28 -25.63 -8.55
N ALA A 123 -37.53 -24.56 -8.29
CA ALA A 123 -37.86 -23.58 -7.25
C ALA A 123 -39.19 -22.87 -7.52
N ILE A 124 -39.46 -22.51 -8.78
CA ILE A 124 -40.74 -21.91 -9.20
C ILE A 124 -41.90 -22.89 -8.97
N LEU A 125 -41.76 -24.15 -9.41
CA LEU A 125 -42.79 -25.18 -9.23
C LEU A 125 -43.03 -25.50 -7.75
N GLN A 126 -41.98 -25.49 -6.92
CA GLN A 126 -42.09 -25.69 -5.46
C GLN A 126 -42.86 -24.53 -4.80
N GLY A 127 -42.61 -23.29 -5.23
CA GLY A 127 -43.38 -22.13 -4.77
C GLY A 127 -44.87 -22.23 -5.12
N GLN A 128 -45.19 -22.65 -6.35
CA GLN A 128 -46.57 -22.89 -6.79
C GLN A 128 -47.23 -24.02 -6.00
N LEU A 129 -46.49 -25.08 -5.69
CA LEU A 129 -46.98 -26.20 -4.90
C LEU A 129 -47.40 -25.73 -3.49
N ILE A 130 -46.51 -25.02 -2.80
CA ILE A 130 -46.78 -24.50 -1.45
C ILE A 130 -48.00 -23.57 -1.47
N GLN A 131 -48.09 -22.69 -2.45
CA GLN A 131 -49.26 -21.81 -2.61
C GLN A 131 -50.56 -22.61 -2.75
N LYS A 132 -50.55 -23.65 -3.59
CA LYS A 132 -51.73 -24.51 -3.82
C LYS A 132 -52.08 -25.39 -2.63
N GLU A 133 -51.10 -25.85 -1.87
CA GLU A 133 -51.31 -26.59 -0.62
C GLU A 133 -51.95 -25.69 0.45
N ILE A 134 -51.52 -24.42 0.58
CA ILE A 134 -52.17 -23.43 1.46
C ILE A 134 -53.62 -23.16 1.01
N GLU A 135 -53.87 -22.96 -0.28
CA GLU A 135 -55.23 -22.77 -0.83
C GLU A 135 -56.14 -23.97 -0.52
N TYR A 136 -55.61 -25.18 -0.66
CA TYR A 136 -56.30 -26.42 -0.34
C TYR A 136 -56.62 -26.52 1.15
N ASP A 137 -55.68 -26.23 2.04
CA ASP A 137 -55.87 -26.30 3.49
C ASP A 137 -56.91 -25.26 3.98
N VAL A 138 -56.88 -24.04 3.43
CA VAL A 138 -57.87 -23.00 3.73
C VAL A 138 -59.26 -23.42 3.22
N ALA A 139 -59.36 -23.93 1.99
CA ALA A 139 -60.64 -24.41 1.44
C ALA A 139 -61.20 -25.58 2.27
N ARG A 140 -60.34 -26.52 2.69
CA ARG A 140 -60.71 -27.67 3.50
C ARG A 140 -61.22 -27.28 4.88
N SER A 141 -60.65 -26.22 5.47
CA SER A 141 -61.09 -25.71 6.77
C SER A 141 -62.46 -25.01 6.73
N SER A 142 -62.90 -24.56 5.55
CA SER A 142 -64.11 -23.75 5.36
C SER A 142 -65.27 -24.47 4.66
N THR A 143 -65.08 -25.70 4.17
CA THR A 143 -66.09 -26.47 3.42
C THR A 143 -66.12 -27.96 3.80
N HIS A 144 -67.22 -28.67 3.48
CA HIS A 144 -67.31 -30.12 3.71
C HIS A 144 -66.42 -30.91 2.72
N ALA A 145 -65.93 -32.08 3.16
CA ALA A 145 -64.89 -32.89 2.50
C ALA A 145 -65.18 -33.40 1.06
N LYS A 146 -66.26 -32.98 0.41
CA LYS A 146 -66.64 -33.35 -0.98
C LYS A 146 -67.02 -32.15 -1.85
N ASP A 147 -66.48 -30.97 -1.57
CA ASP A 147 -66.65 -29.80 -2.43
C ASP A 147 -65.89 -29.99 -3.76
N PRO A 148 -66.53 -29.78 -4.94
CA PRO A 148 -65.86 -29.79 -6.24
C PRO A 148 -64.59 -28.93 -6.31
N LYS A 149 -64.52 -27.86 -5.52
CA LYS A 149 -63.35 -26.98 -5.42
C LYS A 149 -62.13 -27.67 -4.80
N LEU A 150 -62.34 -28.56 -3.83
CA LEU A 150 -61.26 -29.34 -3.23
C LEU A 150 -60.69 -30.37 -4.21
N MET A 151 -61.55 -31.02 -5.01
CA MET A 151 -61.09 -31.96 -6.04
C MET A 151 -60.27 -31.28 -7.13
N LEU A 152 -60.63 -30.04 -7.49
CA LEU A 152 -59.87 -29.26 -8.46
C LEU A 152 -58.47 -28.91 -7.93
N LEU A 153 -58.39 -28.39 -6.70
CA LEU A 153 -57.11 -28.05 -6.04
C LEU A 153 -56.23 -29.29 -5.85
N GLU A 154 -56.81 -30.42 -5.48
CA GLU A 154 -56.08 -31.69 -5.37
C GLU A 154 -55.50 -32.15 -6.71
N LYS A 155 -56.27 -32.00 -7.80
CA LYS A 155 -55.80 -32.31 -9.15
C LYS A 155 -54.67 -31.37 -9.60
N GLU A 156 -54.76 -30.08 -9.27
CA GLU A 156 -53.70 -29.09 -9.53
C GLU A 156 -52.41 -29.41 -8.75
N ILE A 157 -52.53 -29.72 -7.46
CA ILE A 157 -51.42 -30.16 -6.60
C ILE A 157 -50.75 -31.40 -7.19
N ASN A 158 -51.53 -32.39 -7.61
CA ASN A 158 -51.00 -33.62 -8.18
C ASN A 158 -50.30 -33.38 -9.53
N SER A 159 -50.83 -32.48 -10.37
CA SER A 159 -50.18 -32.05 -11.61
C SER A 159 -48.82 -31.38 -11.36
N ILE A 160 -48.75 -30.47 -10.37
CA ILE A 160 -47.50 -29.80 -9.99
C ILE A 160 -46.50 -30.83 -9.42
N LYS A 161 -46.96 -31.79 -8.61
CA LYS A 161 -46.13 -32.89 -8.08
C LYS A 161 -45.56 -33.77 -9.19
N GLN A 162 -46.36 -34.11 -10.20
CA GLN A 162 -45.92 -34.85 -11.39
C GLN A 162 -44.90 -34.06 -12.22
N ASN A 163 -45.13 -32.76 -12.44
CA ASN A 163 -44.18 -31.91 -13.16
C ASN A 163 -42.85 -31.80 -12.41
N LEU A 164 -42.88 -31.68 -11.07
CA LEU A 164 -41.67 -31.75 -10.25
C LEU A 164 -40.98 -33.11 -10.40
N GLU A 165 -41.71 -34.23 -10.40
CA GLU A 165 -41.12 -35.55 -10.64
C GLU A 165 -40.47 -35.68 -12.02
N VAL A 166 -41.01 -35.05 -13.07
CA VAL A 166 -40.40 -35.06 -14.41
C VAL A 166 -39.07 -34.30 -14.41
N VAL A 167 -39.01 -33.14 -13.75
CA VAL A 167 -37.76 -32.37 -13.57
C VAL A 167 -36.67 -33.18 -12.85
N PHE A 168 -37.05 -34.17 -12.05
CA PHE A 168 -36.13 -35.05 -11.30
C PHE A 168 -36.13 -36.52 -11.77
N SER A 169 -36.81 -36.88 -12.86
CA SER A 169 -37.00 -38.28 -13.28
C SER A 169 -35.89 -38.79 -14.19
N ARG A 170 -35.53 -40.05 -13.95
CA ARG A 170 -34.37 -40.81 -14.46
C ARG A 170 -34.30 -41.05 -15.98
N GLN A 171 -35.24 -40.57 -16.79
CA GLN A 171 -35.30 -40.93 -18.22
C GLN A 171 -34.40 -40.09 -19.12
N ASP A 172 -33.76 -39.05 -18.59
CA ASP A 172 -32.69 -38.33 -19.27
C ASP A 172 -31.32 -38.64 -18.63
N PRO A 173 -30.26 -38.92 -19.41
CA PRO A 173 -28.89 -39.10 -18.91
C PRO A 173 -28.32 -37.87 -18.18
N THR A 174 -29.04 -36.75 -18.24
CA THR A 174 -28.78 -35.46 -17.59
C THR A 174 -29.61 -35.23 -16.31
N SER A 175 -30.44 -36.19 -15.90
CA SER A 175 -31.37 -36.02 -14.77
C SER A 175 -30.69 -36.31 -13.43
N PHE A 176 -30.51 -35.24 -12.67
CA PHE A 176 -29.84 -35.23 -11.38
C PHE A 176 -30.72 -35.75 -10.26
N PHE A 177 -30.12 -36.55 -9.39
CA PHE A 177 -30.69 -36.95 -8.12
C PHE A 177 -30.27 -35.95 -7.03
N ILE A 178 -31.03 -34.87 -6.87
CA ILE A 178 -30.94 -34.03 -5.66
C ILE A 178 -32.15 -34.41 -4.79
N PRO A 179 -31.96 -34.87 -3.54
CA PRO A 179 -33.07 -35.05 -2.62
C PRO A 179 -33.90 -33.76 -2.57
N LYS A 180 -35.21 -33.84 -2.86
CA LYS A 180 -36.14 -32.68 -2.91
C LYS A 180 -36.06 -31.76 -1.68
N GLN A 181 -35.61 -32.28 -0.53
CA GLN A 181 -35.46 -31.53 0.72
C GLN A 181 -34.25 -30.57 0.76
N ASP A 182 -33.22 -30.77 -0.06
CA ASP A 182 -31.95 -30.03 0.07
C ASP A 182 -31.74 -28.94 -1.00
N ILE A 183 -32.66 -28.83 -1.98
CA ILE A 183 -32.50 -27.95 -3.15
C ILE A 183 -32.40 -26.46 -2.79
N PRO A 184 -33.27 -25.89 -1.92
CA PRO A 184 -33.17 -24.48 -1.56
C PRO A 184 -31.87 -24.13 -0.84
N ASP A 185 -31.41 -25.01 0.06
CA ASP A 185 -30.18 -24.78 0.83
C ASP A 185 -28.92 -24.94 -0.03
N LEU A 186 -28.93 -25.89 -0.96
CA LEU A 186 -27.88 -26.06 -1.96
C LEU A 186 -27.75 -24.81 -2.85
N LEU A 187 -28.85 -24.28 -3.38
CA LEU A 187 -28.87 -23.05 -4.18
C LEU A 187 -28.25 -21.87 -3.43
N VAL A 188 -28.64 -21.68 -2.18
CA VAL A 188 -28.13 -20.61 -1.33
C VAL A 188 -26.63 -20.77 -1.10
N GLN A 189 -26.14 -22.00 -0.90
CA GLN A 189 -24.72 -22.27 -0.72
C GLN A 189 -23.92 -22.06 -2.01
N MET A 190 -24.40 -22.57 -3.15
CA MET A 190 -23.76 -22.35 -4.45
C MET A 190 -23.64 -20.86 -4.76
N GLU A 191 -24.70 -20.08 -4.56
CA GLU A 191 -24.67 -18.66 -4.86
C GLU A 191 -23.83 -17.85 -3.86
N ARG A 192 -23.67 -18.32 -2.62
CA ARG A 192 -22.69 -17.74 -1.70
C ARG A 192 -21.26 -17.97 -2.18
N ILE A 193 -20.93 -19.18 -2.64
CA ILE A 193 -19.59 -19.50 -3.14
C ILE A 193 -19.32 -18.72 -4.43
N LYS A 194 -20.28 -18.69 -5.36
CA LYS A 194 -20.17 -17.96 -6.62
C LYS A 194 -19.94 -16.47 -6.42
N ARG A 195 -20.71 -15.81 -5.55
CA ARG A 195 -20.48 -14.38 -5.22
C ARG A 195 -19.11 -14.12 -4.62
N LYS A 196 -18.59 -15.02 -3.78
CA LYS A 196 -17.23 -14.91 -3.24
C LYS A 196 -16.17 -15.13 -4.32
N SER A 197 -16.37 -16.10 -5.22
CA SER A 197 -15.49 -16.33 -6.37
C SER A 197 -15.43 -15.09 -7.26
N GLU A 198 -16.59 -14.51 -7.59
CA GLU A 198 -16.70 -13.29 -8.39
C GLU A 198 -15.97 -12.11 -7.73
N TYR A 199 -16.16 -11.94 -6.41
CA TYR A 199 -15.45 -10.93 -5.63
C TYR A 199 -13.93 -11.06 -5.75
N TYR A 200 -13.37 -12.28 -5.59
CA TYR A 200 -11.93 -12.48 -5.72
C TYR A 200 -11.44 -12.31 -7.16
N SER A 201 -12.22 -12.74 -8.16
CA SER A 201 -11.90 -12.50 -9.58
C SER A 201 -11.79 -11.01 -9.91
N GLN A 202 -12.76 -10.20 -9.47
CA GLN A 202 -12.72 -8.74 -9.66
C GLN A 202 -11.53 -8.10 -8.93
N LEU A 203 -11.17 -8.62 -7.76
CA LEU A 203 -10.02 -8.13 -7.01
C LEU A 203 -8.69 -8.46 -7.71
N ILE A 204 -8.58 -9.62 -8.39
CA ILE A 204 -7.44 -9.96 -9.24
C ILE A 204 -7.37 -9.02 -10.44
N GLU A 205 -8.50 -8.75 -11.10
CA GLU A 205 -8.56 -7.81 -12.23
C GLU A 205 -8.09 -6.41 -11.85
N TYR A 206 -8.34 -5.98 -10.61
CA TYR A 206 -7.84 -4.72 -10.08
C TYR A 206 -6.36 -4.76 -9.66
N ILE A 207 -5.91 -5.82 -8.97
CA ILE A 207 -4.56 -5.89 -8.41
C ILE A 207 -3.51 -6.32 -9.44
N GLY A 208 -3.88 -7.13 -10.44
CA GLY A 208 -2.98 -7.56 -11.51
C GLY A 208 -2.29 -6.39 -12.23
N PRO A 209 -3.01 -5.36 -12.70
CA PRO A 209 -2.41 -4.16 -13.27
C PRO A 209 -1.49 -3.40 -12.29
N LEU A 210 -1.83 -3.37 -11.00
CA LEU A 210 -0.99 -2.74 -9.97
C LEU A 210 0.31 -3.51 -9.78
N TYR A 211 0.28 -4.85 -9.85
CA TYR A 211 1.47 -5.68 -9.79
C TYR A 211 2.39 -5.46 -11.00
N GLU A 212 1.84 -5.42 -12.21
CA GLU A 212 2.64 -5.13 -13.42
C GLU A 212 3.21 -3.71 -13.38
N LYS A 213 2.45 -2.74 -12.88
CA LYS A 213 2.98 -1.40 -12.63
C LYS A 213 4.13 -1.41 -11.62
N ALA A 214 3.97 -2.11 -10.50
CA ALA A 214 5.01 -2.20 -9.46
C ALA A 214 6.30 -2.85 -9.97
N LYS A 215 6.21 -3.86 -10.86
CA LYS A 215 7.36 -4.45 -11.54
C LYS A 215 8.09 -3.44 -12.42
N VAL A 216 7.35 -2.61 -13.15
CA VAL A 216 7.93 -1.53 -13.96
C VAL A 216 8.60 -0.49 -13.07
N ASP A 217 7.96 -0.10 -11.97
CA ASP A 217 8.48 0.90 -11.04
C ASP A 217 9.75 0.43 -10.31
N GLU A 218 9.87 -0.86 -9.95
CA GLU A 218 11.10 -1.43 -9.38
C GLU A 218 12.29 -1.37 -10.36
N ILE A 219 12.05 -1.61 -11.65
CA ILE A 219 13.09 -1.56 -12.69
C ILE A 219 13.44 -0.11 -13.03
N ARG A 220 12.48 0.81 -12.89
CA ARG A 220 12.68 2.23 -13.18
C ARG A 220 13.56 2.88 -12.10
N THR A 221 14.85 2.92 -12.36
CA THR A 221 15.79 3.77 -11.61
C THR A 221 15.64 5.22 -12.08
N ILE A 222 14.71 5.97 -11.50
CA ILE A 222 14.60 7.42 -11.77
C ILE A 222 15.42 8.15 -10.71
N PRO A 223 16.51 8.86 -11.08
CA PRO A 223 17.14 9.78 -10.15
C PRO A 223 16.13 10.87 -9.80
N THR A 224 15.76 10.96 -8.52
CA THR A 224 14.77 11.93 -8.03
C THR A 224 15.40 13.30 -7.78
N ILE A 225 16.74 13.36 -7.70
CA ILE A 225 17.49 14.59 -7.43
C ILE A 225 17.98 15.17 -8.75
N GLN A 226 17.53 16.39 -9.06
CA GLN A 226 18.02 17.15 -10.20
C GLN A 226 19.03 18.20 -9.75
N TYR A 227 20.21 18.22 -10.38
CA TYR A 227 21.20 19.26 -10.14
C TYR A 227 20.75 20.57 -10.80
N LEU A 228 20.49 21.60 -9.98
CA LEU A 228 20.14 22.95 -10.45
C LEU A 228 21.39 23.77 -10.77
N ASP A 229 22.40 23.70 -9.89
CA ASP A 229 23.72 24.31 -10.10
C ASP A 229 24.81 23.42 -9.50
N HIS A 230 25.95 23.38 -10.17
CA HIS A 230 27.12 22.65 -9.69
C HIS A 230 28.03 23.59 -8.90
N ALA A 231 28.59 23.09 -7.80
CA ALA A 231 29.55 23.86 -7.02
C ALA A 231 30.79 24.17 -7.86
N ARG A 232 31.23 25.44 -7.83
CA ARG A 232 32.42 25.94 -8.52
C ARG A 232 33.43 26.45 -7.51
N ARG A 233 34.70 26.50 -7.92
CA ARG A 233 35.78 27.03 -7.10
C ARG A 233 35.43 28.47 -6.65
N PRO A 234 35.47 28.79 -5.34
CA PRO A 234 35.04 30.10 -4.86
C PRO A 234 36.12 31.16 -5.09
N ASP A 235 35.80 32.31 -5.68
CA ASP A 235 36.82 33.35 -5.98
C ASP A 235 37.32 34.11 -4.75
N LYS A 236 36.49 34.19 -3.69
CA LYS A 236 36.79 34.94 -2.47
C LYS A 236 36.58 34.05 -1.24
N LYS A 237 37.35 34.35 -0.19
CA LYS A 237 37.19 33.70 1.12
C LYS A 237 35.89 34.17 1.77
N ASP A 238 35.12 33.23 2.30
CA ASP A 238 33.88 33.50 3.02
C ASP A 238 34.15 34.05 4.43
N LYS A 239 35.07 33.43 5.19
CA LYS A 239 35.42 33.78 6.58
C LYS A 239 36.94 33.79 6.82
N PRO A 240 37.45 34.54 7.82
CA PRO A 240 36.74 35.51 8.66
C PRO A 240 36.57 36.88 7.98
N HIS A 241 35.49 37.59 8.29
CA HIS A 241 35.28 38.99 7.86
C HIS A 241 36.25 39.92 8.61
N ARG A 242 37.47 40.07 8.08
CA ARG A 242 38.58 40.83 8.71
C ARG A 242 38.19 42.24 9.14
N ALA A 243 37.32 42.93 8.40
CA ALA A 243 36.85 44.26 8.75
C ALA A 243 36.03 44.30 10.06
N VAL A 244 35.15 43.30 10.25
CA VAL A 244 34.36 43.16 11.49
C VAL A 244 35.28 42.83 12.67
N LEU A 245 36.24 41.92 12.45
CA LEU A 245 37.23 41.58 13.48
C LEU A 245 38.04 42.80 13.93
N VAL A 246 38.52 43.62 12.98
CA VAL A 246 39.26 44.85 13.28
C VAL A 246 38.40 45.85 14.05
N LEU A 247 37.15 46.07 13.65
CA LEU A 247 36.23 46.96 14.37
C LEU A 247 36.00 46.52 15.82
N VAL A 248 35.78 45.22 16.05
CA VAL A 248 35.57 44.68 17.39
C VAL A 248 36.83 44.83 18.25
N ILE A 249 38.02 44.49 17.71
CA ILE A 249 39.28 44.63 18.43
C ILE A 249 39.57 46.09 18.77
N VAL A 250 39.43 47.00 17.80
CA VAL A 250 39.65 48.44 18.02
C VAL A 250 38.64 48.99 19.04
N GLY A 251 37.38 48.56 18.98
CA GLY A 251 36.37 48.92 19.97
C GLY A 251 36.73 48.47 21.39
N ILE A 252 37.12 47.20 21.56
CA ILE A 252 37.52 46.65 22.87
C ILE A 252 38.75 47.38 23.41
N VAL A 253 39.79 47.58 22.59
CA VAL A 253 41.00 48.31 23.00
C VAL A 253 40.68 49.76 23.35
N GLY A 254 39.81 50.41 22.58
CA GLY A 254 39.34 51.76 22.87
C GLY A 254 38.63 51.87 24.23
N VAL A 255 37.75 50.92 24.55
CA VAL A 255 37.07 50.89 25.86
C VAL A 255 38.04 50.62 27.00
N VAL A 256 38.95 49.64 26.86
CA VAL A 256 39.91 49.30 27.92
C VAL A 256 40.87 50.46 28.20
N THR A 257 41.37 51.14 27.17
CA THR A 257 42.23 52.32 27.34
C THR A 257 41.51 53.49 27.98
N ALA A 258 40.24 53.74 27.61
CA ALA A 258 39.42 54.78 28.25
C ALA A 258 39.16 54.48 29.74
N VAL A 259 38.80 53.25 30.09
CA VAL A 259 38.60 52.84 31.50
C VAL A 259 39.91 52.91 32.29
N GLY A 260 41.04 52.50 31.70
CA GLY A 260 42.35 52.59 32.33
C GLY A 260 42.79 54.02 32.61
N LEU A 261 42.48 54.96 31.72
CA LEU A 261 42.72 56.39 31.96
C LEU A 261 41.86 56.92 33.10
N VAL A 262 40.56 56.62 33.11
CA VAL A 262 39.63 57.04 34.18
C VAL A 262 40.04 56.45 35.54
N ALA A 263 40.46 55.17 35.58
CA ALA A 263 40.92 54.53 36.81
C ALA A 263 42.23 55.13 37.34
N ARG A 264 43.12 55.61 36.45
CA ARG A 264 44.36 56.29 36.81
C ARG A 264 44.15 57.71 37.33
N GLU A 265 43.06 58.37 36.92
CA GLU A 265 42.67 59.70 37.37
C GLU A 265 41.86 59.70 38.67
N SER A 266 41.45 58.54 39.21
CA SER A 266 40.81 58.44 40.52
C SER A 266 41.86 58.46 41.65
N PRO A 267 42.00 59.54 42.44
CA PRO A 267 42.93 59.58 43.55
C PRO A 267 42.33 58.82 44.74
N SER A 268 43.15 58.02 45.41
CA SER A 268 42.82 57.27 46.62
C SER A 268 42.05 58.11 47.64
N THR A 269 40.75 57.83 47.81
CA THR A 269 39.99 58.26 48.97
C THR A 269 40.51 57.49 50.19
N GLN A 270 41.24 58.17 51.07
CA GLN A 270 41.64 57.64 52.37
C GLN A 270 40.39 57.32 53.21
N PRO A 271 40.35 56.20 53.95
CA PRO A 271 39.25 55.92 54.86
C PRO A 271 39.46 56.72 56.16
N VAL A 272 38.38 57.31 56.68
CA VAL A 272 38.26 57.81 58.06
C VAL A 272 37.42 56.82 58.84
#